data_AF-A0AAU3GHY5-F1
#
_entry.id   AF-A0AAU3GHY5-F1
#
_cell.length_a   1.000
_cell.length_b   1.000
_cell.length_c   1.000
_cell.angle_alpha   90.00
_cell.angle_beta   90.00
_cell.angle_gamma   90.00
#
_symmetry.space_group_name_H-M   'P 1'
#
loop_
_entity.id
_entity.type
_entity.pdbx_description
1 polymer ?
#
loop_
_entity_poly.entity_id
_entity_poly.type
_entity_poly.pdbx_seq_one_letter_code
_entity_poly.pdbx_strand_id
1 'polypeptide(L)'
;MARSQSTDPPVDLLGPVQGEVSWFCCGAAWGPCSTTGKGACGTCNSGSLQHAWPNTSDACWAITRPDSCGVSMSRRTCGFSHRTTALCSGTSVVTTIADCGPQTDLFCGERSCCGATCASNRLIDLTPAAYSRIASLSTGLRPCEISVP
;
A
#
# COMPACT_ATOMS: atom_id res chain seq x y z
N MET A 1 -40.35 15.91 -0.06
CA MET A 1 -39.25 16.11 -1.01
C MET A 1 -38.33 14.91 -0.91
N ALA A 2 -38.38 14.01 -1.89
CA ALA A 2 -37.59 12.78 -1.89
C ALA A 2 -36.14 13.13 -2.27
N ARG A 3 -35.17 12.74 -1.43
CA ARG A 3 -33.75 12.80 -1.79
C ARG A 3 -33.50 11.73 -2.84
N SER A 4 -33.10 12.15 -4.04
CA SER A 4 -32.61 11.26 -5.09
C SER A 4 -31.49 10.39 -4.52
N GLN A 5 -31.67 9.07 -4.57
CA GLN A 5 -30.61 8.12 -4.35
C GLN A 5 -29.65 8.24 -5.53
N SER A 6 -28.38 8.54 -5.26
CA SER A 6 -27.34 8.55 -6.28
C SER A 6 -27.30 7.17 -6.94
N THR A 7 -27.43 7.14 -8.26
CA THR A 7 -27.36 5.94 -9.10
C THR A 7 -25.93 5.57 -9.49
N ASP A 8 -24.93 6.21 -8.91
CA ASP A 8 -23.56 5.78 -9.10
C ASP A 8 -23.33 4.53 -8.23
N PRO A 9 -22.89 3.40 -8.82
CA PRO A 9 -22.35 2.33 -8.01
C PRO A 9 -21.27 2.93 -7.09
N PRO A 10 -21.18 2.53 -5.81
CA PRO A 10 -20.01 2.91 -5.02
C PRO A 10 -18.79 2.55 -5.86
N VAL A 11 -17.76 3.42 -5.85
CA VAL A 11 -16.51 3.24 -6.57
C VAL A 11 -15.78 2.02 -5.97
N ASP A 12 -16.32 0.86 -6.29
CA ASP A 12 -16.00 -0.45 -5.78
C ASP A 12 -15.12 -1.09 -6.84
N LEU A 13 -13.86 -1.21 -6.47
CA LEU A 13 -12.86 -2.06 -7.10
C LEU A 13 -12.63 -1.81 -8.60
N LEU A 14 -11.67 -0.92 -8.87
CA LEU A 14 -10.58 -1.38 -9.75
C LEU A 14 -10.09 -2.68 -9.09
N GLY A 15 -10.16 -3.82 -9.78
CA GLY A 15 -9.93 -5.15 -9.20
C GLY A 15 -8.56 -5.33 -8.52
N PRO A 16 -8.15 -6.56 -8.16
CA PRO A 16 -6.83 -6.79 -7.59
C PRO A 16 -5.75 -6.11 -8.45
N VAL A 17 -4.87 -5.34 -7.81
CA VAL A 17 -3.77 -4.65 -8.48
C VAL A 17 -2.46 -5.34 -8.12
N GLN A 18 -1.63 -5.60 -9.13
CA GLN A 18 -0.33 -6.20 -8.96
C GLN A 18 0.76 -5.15 -9.14
N GLY A 19 1.77 -5.22 -8.28
CA GLY A 19 2.89 -4.30 -8.30
C GLY A 19 3.91 -4.66 -7.23
N GLU A 20 4.86 -3.77 -7.04
CA GLU A 20 5.87 -3.91 -6.01
C GLU A 20 5.38 -3.35 -4.69
N VAL A 21 5.71 -4.08 -3.63
CA VAL A 21 5.44 -3.70 -2.26
C VAL A 21 6.77 -3.57 -1.55
N SER A 22 6.95 -2.43 -0.87
CA SER A 22 8.11 -2.17 -0.04
C SER A 22 7.74 -2.12 1.44
N TRP A 23 8.66 -1.69 2.29
CA TRP A 23 8.37 -1.39 3.68
C TRP A 23 8.99 -0.06 4.11
N PHE A 24 8.37 0.56 5.10
CA PHE A 24 8.80 1.85 5.63
C PHE A 24 8.68 1.91 7.15
N CYS A 25 9.45 2.78 7.78
CA CYS A 25 9.36 3.05 9.21
C CYS A 25 8.37 4.18 9.48
N CYS A 26 7.50 4.00 10.47
CA CYS A 26 6.62 5.05 10.98
C CYS A 26 6.36 4.90 12.49
N GLY A 27 6.07 6.02 13.15
CA GLY A 27 5.67 6.06 14.55
C GLY A 27 6.70 5.46 15.51
N ALA A 28 6.22 4.57 16.40
CA ALA A 28 7.10 3.94 17.39
C ALA A 28 8.08 2.99 16.70
N ALA A 29 9.35 3.09 17.09
CA ALA A 29 10.42 2.23 16.61
C ALA A 29 10.12 0.75 16.88
N TRP A 30 10.34 -0.10 15.87
CA TRP A 30 10.36 -1.55 16.00
C TRP A 30 11.31 -2.16 14.97
N GLY A 31 12.04 -3.22 15.33
CA GLY A 31 13.02 -3.84 14.46
C GLY A 31 14.11 -2.85 14.02
N PRO A 32 14.40 -2.70 12.71
CA PRO A 32 15.44 -1.77 12.23
C PRO A 32 15.03 -0.30 12.26
N CYS A 33 13.80 0.04 12.67
CA CYS A 33 13.29 1.41 12.63
C CYS A 33 13.70 2.24 13.85
N SER A 34 13.96 3.52 13.62
CA SER A 34 13.98 4.56 14.65
C SER A 34 12.61 5.23 14.78
N THR A 35 12.40 6.01 15.87
CA THR A 35 11.14 6.73 16.06
C THR A 35 10.97 7.79 14.98
N THR A 36 9.81 7.79 14.34
CA THR A 36 9.46 8.64 13.18
C THR A 36 8.05 9.22 13.36
N GLY A 37 7.61 10.07 12.42
CA GLY A 37 6.25 10.62 12.41
C GLY A 37 5.17 9.54 12.33
N LYS A 38 3.95 9.85 12.76
CA LYS A 38 2.81 8.92 12.81
C LYS A 38 2.08 8.76 11.46
N GLY A 39 2.73 9.12 10.36
CA GLY A 39 2.14 9.16 9.02
C GLY A 39 1.04 10.20 8.87
N ALA A 40 0.51 10.33 7.65
CA ALA A 40 -0.55 11.25 7.28
C ALA A 40 -1.87 10.98 8.03
N CYS A 41 -2.11 9.76 8.49
CA CYS A 41 -3.29 9.43 9.29
C CYS A 41 -3.10 9.67 10.80
N GLY A 42 -1.90 10.00 11.26
CA GLY A 42 -1.60 10.20 12.68
C GLY A 42 -1.60 8.93 13.54
N THR A 43 -1.76 7.75 12.94
CA THR A 43 -1.91 6.45 13.63
C THR A 43 -0.86 5.41 13.23
N CYS A 44 0.07 5.75 12.35
CA CYS A 44 1.06 4.81 11.84
C CYS A 44 2.04 4.36 12.94
N ASN A 45 2.31 3.06 13.00
CA ASN A 45 3.24 2.44 13.92
C ASN A 45 3.93 1.23 13.27
N SER A 46 5.27 1.22 13.29
CA SER A 46 6.10 0.16 12.71
C SER A 46 5.79 -1.24 13.25
N GLY A 47 5.33 -1.34 14.49
CA GLY A 47 4.93 -2.59 15.14
C GLY A 47 3.49 -3.06 14.85
N SER A 48 2.70 -2.29 14.12
CA SER A 48 1.29 -2.60 13.81
C SER A 48 1.12 -3.07 12.36
N LEU A 49 0.05 -3.82 12.06
CA LEU A 49 -0.22 -4.30 10.70
C LEU A 49 -0.89 -3.20 9.86
N GLN A 50 -0.07 -2.32 9.30
CA GLN A 50 -0.52 -1.12 8.59
C GLN A 50 0.23 -0.92 7.27
N HIS A 51 -0.25 -0.02 6.43
CA HIS A 51 0.41 0.37 5.19
C HIS A 51 0.16 1.84 4.80
N ALA A 52 1.02 2.34 3.92
CA ALA A 52 0.80 3.58 3.18
C ALA A 52 0.00 3.28 1.90
N TRP A 53 -0.97 4.14 1.59
CA TRP A 53 -1.75 4.05 0.35
C TRP A 53 -1.63 5.36 -0.46
N PRO A 54 -1.42 5.31 -1.78
CA PRO A 54 -1.24 6.52 -2.60
C PRO A 54 -2.48 7.44 -2.65
N ASN A 55 -3.67 6.84 -2.72
CA ASN A 55 -4.91 7.59 -2.97
C ASN A 55 -5.78 7.76 -1.70
N THR A 56 -5.21 8.32 -0.62
CA THR A 56 -5.93 8.51 0.67
C THR A 56 -6.64 9.85 0.82
N SER A 57 -6.05 10.92 0.30
CA SER A 57 -6.65 12.27 0.17
C SER A 57 -6.19 12.93 -1.13
N ASP A 58 -6.78 14.06 -1.55
CA ASP A 58 -6.33 14.79 -2.74
C ASP A 58 -4.86 15.21 -2.61
N ALA A 59 -4.43 15.61 -1.41
CA ALA A 59 -3.04 15.94 -1.12
C ALA A 59 -2.10 14.73 -1.35
N CYS A 60 -2.54 13.54 -0.93
CA CYS A 60 -1.78 12.30 -1.12
C CYS A 60 -1.73 11.91 -2.59
N TRP A 61 -2.85 12.02 -3.29
CA TRP A 61 -2.88 11.74 -4.72
C TRP A 61 -1.95 12.67 -5.50
N ALA A 62 -1.97 13.97 -5.18
CA ALA A 62 -1.18 14.99 -5.87
C ALA A 62 0.34 14.74 -5.83
N ILE A 63 0.84 14.04 -4.80
CA ILE A 63 2.27 13.73 -4.64
C ILE A 63 2.64 12.30 -5.02
N THR A 64 1.69 11.36 -5.05
CA THR A 64 1.99 9.94 -5.27
C THR A 64 1.80 9.48 -6.70
N ARG A 65 0.77 10.01 -7.36
CA ARG A 65 0.53 9.92 -8.80
C ARG A 65 0.82 8.56 -9.45
N PRO A 66 0.28 7.43 -8.91
CA PRO A 66 0.45 6.13 -9.54
C PRO A 66 -0.15 6.06 -10.97
N ASP A 67 -1.07 6.98 -11.30
CA ASP A 67 -1.61 7.15 -12.65
C ASP A 67 -0.53 7.50 -13.68
N SER A 68 0.52 8.21 -13.27
CA SER A 68 1.68 8.52 -14.13
C SER A 68 2.43 7.25 -14.56
N CYS A 69 2.34 6.18 -13.78
CA CYS A 69 2.89 4.87 -14.10
C CYS A 69 1.88 3.94 -14.81
N GLY A 70 0.72 4.47 -15.21
CA GLY A 70 -0.36 3.68 -15.82
C GLY A 70 -1.12 2.80 -14.82
N VAL A 71 -0.97 3.03 -13.52
CA VAL A 71 -1.65 2.26 -12.46
C VAL A 71 -2.77 3.10 -11.87
N SER A 72 -4.00 2.58 -11.93
CA SER A 72 -5.14 3.22 -11.26
C SER A 72 -5.35 2.62 -9.88
N MET A 73 -5.44 3.46 -8.85
CA MET A 73 -5.67 3.03 -7.47
C MET A 73 -6.90 3.74 -6.91
N SER A 74 -7.83 2.98 -6.34
CA SER A 74 -9.08 3.54 -5.82
C SER A 74 -8.87 4.46 -4.62
N ARG A 75 -9.70 5.49 -4.48
CA ARG A 75 -9.76 6.32 -3.27
C ARG A 75 -10.13 5.44 -2.07
N ARG A 76 -9.26 5.38 -1.07
CA ARG A 76 -9.48 4.66 0.21
C ARG A 76 -8.85 5.44 1.36
N THR A 77 -9.58 5.67 2.43
CA THR A 77 -9.15 6.55 3.53
C THR A 77 -8.50 5.77 4.67
N CYS A 78 -7.86 6.50 5.59
CA CYS A 78 -7.28 5.96 6.82
C CYS A 78 -8.19 4.95 7.51
N GLY A 79 -7.62 3.81 7.93
CA GLY A 79 -8.34 2.71 8.58
C GLY A 79 -8.97 1.68 7.63
N PHE A 80 -9.06 1.95 6.31
CA PHE A 80 -9.53 0.96 5.35
C PHE A 80 -8.54 -0.21 5.26
N SER A 81 -9.06 -1.44 5.12
CA SER A 81 -8.26 -2.66 5.09
C SER A 81 -8.00 -3.15 3.67
N HIS A 82 -6.77 -3.58 3.40
CA HIS A 82 -6.41 -4.31 2.19
C HIS A 82 -5.77 -5.64 2.57
N ARG A 83 -5.93 -6.63 1.70
CA ARG A 83 -5.14 -7.86 1.69
C ARG A 83 -3.97 -7.67 0.72
N THR A 84 -2.78 -8.04 1.17
CA THR A 84 -1.58 -8.08 0.33
C THR A 84 -1.09 -9.52 0.28
N THR A 85 -0.97 -10.09 -0.92
CA THR A 85 -0.52 -11.46 -1.16
C THR A 85 0.79 -11.44 -1.92
N ALA A 86 1.86 -12.02 -1.35
CA ALA A 86 3.13 -12.16 -2.04
C ALA A 86 3.00 -13.18 -3.18
N LEU A 87 3.23 -12.74 -4.41
CA LEU A 87 3.11 -13.58 -5.61
C LEU A 87 4.12 -14.73 -5.63
N CYS A 88 5.22 -14.58 -4.89
CA CYS A 88 6.30 -15.56 -4.81
C CYS A 88 5.92 -16.82 -4.01
N SER A 89 5.07 -16.67 -3.00
CA SER A 89 4.85 -17.67 -1.95
C SER A 89 3.37 -17.94 -1.68
N GLY A 90 2.47 -17.05 -2.11
CA GLY A 90 1.06 -17.08 -1.77
C GLY A 90 0.75 -16.66 -0.33
N THR A 91 1.77 -16.30 0.48
CA THR A 91 1.56 -15.78 1.84
C THR A 91 0.88 -14.43 1.78
N SER A 92 -0.07 -14.18 2.69
CA SER A 92 -0.83 -12.94 2.71
C SER A 92 -0.92 -12.30 4.09
N VAL A 93 -1.17 -11.00 4.09
CA VAL A 93 -1.39 -10.20 5.30
C VAL A 93 -2.53 -9.21 5.04
N VAL A 94 -3.40 -9.02 6.03
CA VAL A 94 -4.40 -7.95 6.02
C VAL A 94 -3.88 -6.79 6.86
N THR A 95 -3.91 -5.59 6.31
CA THR A 95 -3.40 -4.37 6.95
C THR A 95 -4.36 -3.21 6.77
N THR A 96 -4.27 -2.21 7.64
CA THR A 96 -5.06 -0.98 7.55
C THR A 96 -4.24 0.21 7.05
N ILE A 97 -4.87 1.12 6.30
CA ILE A 97 -4.23 2.36 5.84
C ILE A 97 -3.89 3.24 7.04
N ALA A 98 -2.63 3.64 7.18
CA ALA A 98 -2.17 4.55 8.23
C ALA A 98 -1.26 5.69 7.72
N ASP A 99 -0.92 5.70 6.43
CA ASP A 99 -0.12 6.76 5.83
C ASP A 99 -0.47 6.98 4.35
N CYS A 100 0.10 8.02 3.75
CA CYS A 100 0.12 8.25 2.33
C CYS A 100 1.47 7.86 1.73
N GLY A 101 1.44 7.26 0.55
CA GLY A 101 2.65 6.84 -0.14
C GLY A 101 2.53 5.43 -0.70
N PRO A 102 3.58 4.95 -1.37
CA PRO A 102 4.80 5.69 -1.75
C PRO A 102 4.53 6.80 -2.77
N GLN A 103 5.53 7.65 -3.03
CA GLN A 103 5.54 8.50 -4.24
C GLN A 103 5.77 7.64 -5.48
N THR A 104 4.75 6.89 -5.90
CA THR A 104 4.82 5.86 -6.94
C THR A 104 5.39 6.39 -8.26
N ASP A 105 5.10 7.64 -8.61
CA ASP A 105 5.62 8.31 -9.82
C ASP A 105 7.15 8.37 -9.88
N LEU A 106 7.84 8.48 -8.74
CA LEU A 106 9.30 8.40 -8.67
C LEU A 106 9.86 6.99 -8.96
N PHE A 107 9.01 5.96 -8.88
CA PHE A 107 9.37 4.55 -9.04
C PHE A 107 8.67 3.91 -10.25
N CYS A 108 8.18 4.70 -11.22
CA CYS A 108 7.61 4.15 -12.44
C CYS A 108 8.65 3.27 -13.16
N GLY A 109 8.28 2.02 -13.44
CA GLY A 109 9.16 1.04 -14.08
C GLY A 109 10.17 0.39 -13.14
N GLU A 110 10.18 0.71 -11.83
CA GLU A 110 10.86 -0.14 -10.83
C GLU A 110 10.38 -1.59 -11.01
N ARG A 111 11.29 -2.54 -10.82
CA ARG A 111 11.01 -3.95 -11.04
C ARG A 111 11.81 -4.81 -10.08
N SER A 112 11.10 -5.69 -9.40
CA SER A 112 11.63 -6.70 -8.49
C SER A 112 11.06 -8.05 -8.87
N CYS A 113 11.85 -9.08 -8.61
CA CYS A 113 11.52 -10.44 -8.97
C CYS A 113 11.88 -11.40 -7.82
N CYS A 114 11.22 -12.53 -7.82
CA CYS A 114 11.51 -13.68 -6.96
C CYS A 114 11.46 -14.95 -7.82
N GLY A 115 12.62 -15.33 -8.36
CA GLY A 115 12.67 -16.31 -9.45
C GLY A 115 12.07 -15.71 -10.73
N ALA A 116 11.15 -16.43 -11.35
CA ALA A 116 10.49 -15.99 -12.60
C ALA A 116 9.30 -15.03 -12.37
N THR A 117 8.83 -14.89 -11.14
CA THR A 117 7.72 -14.00 -10.79
C THR A 117 8.23 -12.60 -10.55
N CYS A 118 7.71 -11.62 -11.30
CA CYS A 118 8.09 -10.21 -11.18
C CYS A 118 6.84 -9.33 -11.11
N ALA A 119 6.99 -8.15 -10.53
CA ALA A 119 6.03 -7.07 -10.64
C ALA A 119 6.79 -5.75 -10.84
N SER A 120 6.04 -4.71 -11.22
CA SER A 120 6.59 -3.38 -11.46
C SER A 120 5.78 -2.30 -10.80
N ASN A 121 6.44 -1.17 -10.57
CA ASN A 121 5.93 0.02 -9.89
C ASN A 121 5.67 -0.25 -8.41
N ARG A 122 6.25 0.59 -7.54
CA ARG A 122 6.01 0.52 -6.11
C ARG A 122 4.65 1.10 -5.73
N LEU A 123 3.73 0.25 -5.28
CA LEU A 123 2.32 0.63 -5.10
C LEU A 123 1.94 0.92 -3.65
N ILE A 124 2.49 0.18 -2.69
CA ILE A 124 2.26 0.42 -1.26
C ILE A 124 3.53 0.14 -0.48
N ASP A 125 3.65 0.79 0.67
CA ASP A 125 4.69 0.50 1.65
C ASP A 125 4.02 -0.11 2.89
N LEU A 126 4.45 -1.30 3.28
CA LEU A 126 3.98 -1.95 4.50
C LEU A 126 4.80 -1.47 5.70
N THR A 127 4.20 -1.46 6.88
CA THR A 127 5.02 -1.40 8.10
C THR A 127 5.92 -2.64 8.21
N PRO A 128 7.02 -2.60 8.97
CA PRO A 128 7.90 -3.75 9.10
C PRO A 128 7.19 -4.97 9.70
N ALA A 129 6.27 -4.76 10.66
CA ALA A 129 5.46 -5.84 11.22
C ALA A 129 4.57 -6.54 10.16
N ALA A 130 4.03 -5.78 9.21
CA ALA A 130 3.22 -6.32 8.12
C ALA A 130 4.10 -7.00 7.04
N TYR A 131 5.16 -6.34 6.58
CA TYR A 131 6.06 -6.89 5.57
C TYR A 131 6.67 -8.22 6.02
N SER A 132 7.04 -8.31 7.31
CA SER A 132 7.59 -9.54 7.91
C SER A 132 6.63 -10.74 7.88
N ARG A 133 5.34 -10.55 7.57
CA ARG A 133 4.39 -11.65 7.36
C ARG A 133 4.49 -12.28 5.97
N ILE A 134 5.02 -11.54 5.00
CA ILE A 134 5.07 -11.97 3.61
C ILE A 134 6.51 -12.16 3.09
N ALA A 135 7.50 -11.47 3.66
CA ALA A 135 8.91 -11.62 3.31
C ALA A 135 9.86 -11.09 4.42
N SER A 136 11.15 -11.43 4.33
CA SER A 136 12.18 -10.83 5.20
C SER A 136 12.40 -9.36 4.85
N LEU A 137 12.51 -8.47 5.85
CA LEU A 137 12.79 -7.04 5.66
C LEU A 137 14.04 -6.78 4.81
N SER A 138 15.05 -7.67 4.88
CA SER A 138 16.28 -7.57 4.08
C SER A 138 16.05 -7.65 2.56
N THR A 139 14.87 -8.10 2.13
CA THR A 139 14.54 -8.18 0.71
C THR A 139 14.15 -6.85 0.10
N GLY A 140 13.71 -5.87 0.92
CA GLY A 140 13.38 -4.51 0.52
C GLY A 140 12.09 -4.37 -0.31
N LEU A 141 11.96 -5.19 -1.35
CA LEU A 141 10.84 -5.21 -2.30
C LEU A 141 10.31 -6.62 -2.50
N ARG A 142 9.00 -6.71 -2.77
CA ARG A 142 8.31 -7.97 -3.05
C ARG A 142 7.24 -7.78 -4.13
N PRO A 143 7.22 -8.62 -5.17
CA PRO A 143 6.07 -8.72 -6.07
C PRO A 143 4.81 -9.20 -5.33
N CYS A 144 3.75 -8.40 -5.34
CA CYS A 144 2.52 -8.69 -4.62
C CYS A 144 1.28 -8.36 -5.45
N GLU A 145 0.17 -8.99 -5.06
CA GLU A 145 -1.18 -8.56 -5.38
C GLU A 145 -1.80 -7.85 -4.17
N ILE A 146 -2.56 -6.79 -4.43
CA ILE A 146 -3.29 -6.03 -3.43
C ILE A 146 -4.77 -6.05 -3.79
N SER A 147 -5.60 -6.49 -2.85
CA SER A 147 -7.03 -6.64 -3.04
C SER A 147 -7.80 -6.22 -1.80
N VAL A 148 -9.12 -6.13 -1.91
CA VAL A 148 -9.97 -6.06 -0.72
C VAL A 148 -9.93 -7.40 0.04
N PRO A 149 -10.12 -7.39 1.38
CA PRO A 149 -9.97 -8.57 2.23
C PRO A 149 -10.85 -9.76 1.86
#